data_AF-A0A1F4MF93-F1
#
_entry.id   AF-A0A1F4MF93-F1
#
_cell.length_a   1.000
_cell.length_b   1.000
_cell.length_c   1.000
_cell.angle_alpha   90.00
_cell.angle_beta   90.00
_cell.angle_gamma   90.00
#
_symmetry.space_group_name_H-M   'P 1'
#
loop_
_entity.id
_entity.type
_entity.pdbx_description
1 polymer ?
#
loop_
_entity_poly.entity_id
_entity_poly.type
_entity_poly.pdbx_seq_one_letter_code
_entity_poly.pdbx_strand_id
1 'polypeptide(L)'
;MTAPERRRLEPHPHLTDAQLDLYDRMGEISEDGFCAGWIDGNEYSIWHALNHGDSSPSHRRMSPRLLRRCQLLCRDIGGWIYWADGPQFAPMAQWLAMFEAWQKSQSKPK
;
A
#
# COMPACT_ATOMS: atom_id res chain seq x y z
N MET A 1 -11.70 -27.66 25.04
CA MET A 1 -10.83 -26.52 25.38
C MET A 1 -10.83 -25.59 24.19
N THR A 2 -11.80 -24.67 24.15
CA THR A 2 -11.94 -23.71 23.05
C THR A 2 -10.92 -22.59 23.30
N ALA A 3 -9.90 -22.49 22.44
CA ALA A 3 -8.98 -21.36 22.47
C ALA A 3 -9.81 -20.07 22.42
N PRO A 4 -9.51 -19.04 23.23
CA PRO A 4 -10.23 -17.79 23.14
C PRO A 4 -9.99 -17.25 21.73
N GLU A 5 -11.07 -17.23 20.96
CA GLU A 5 -11.22 -16.48 19.73
C GLU A 5 -10.61 -15.13 20.02
N ARG A 6 -9.41 -14.89 19.47
CA ARG A 6 -8.81 -13.57 19.52
C ARG A 6 -9.88 -12.69 18.92
N ARG A 7 -10.52 -11.83 19.74
CA ARG A 7 -11.10 -10.59 19.22
C ARG A 7 -9.96 -9.99 18.43
N ARG A 8 -9.98 -10.23 17.11
CA ARG A 8 -9.25 -9.47 16.13
C ARG A 8 -9.74 -8.08 16.46
N LEU A 9 -8.93 -7.31 17.18
CA LEU A 9 -9.14 -5.88 17.30
C LEU A 9 -9.22 -5.48 15.83
N GLU A 10 -10.41 -5.23 15.30
CA GLU A 10 -10.61 -4.83 13.91
C GLU A 10 -9.84 -3.51 13.80
N PRO A 11 -8.59 -3.51 13.31
CA PRO A 11 -7.68 -2.40 13.63
C PRO A 11 -8.15 -1.12 12.93
N HIS A 12 -9.02 -1.27 11.92
CA HIS A 12 -9.51 -0.23 11.02
C HIS A 12 -10.98 -0.53 10.63
N PRO A 13 -11.98 -0.22 11.48
CA PRO A 13 -13.40 -0.54 11.21
C PRO A 13 -13.99 0.21 10.01
N HIS A 14 -13.28 1.22 9.51
CA HIS A 14 -13.63 1.99 8.31
C HIS A 14 -13.15 1.34 7.01
N LEU A 15 -12.40 0.23 7.08
CA LEU A 15 -11.97 -0.53 5.91
C LEU A 15 -12.79 -1.81 5.77
N THR A 16 -13.18 -2.13 4.54
CA THR A 16 -13.78 -3.43 4.19
C THR A 16 -12.74 -4.55 4.21
N ASP A 17 -13.17 -5.80 4.27
CA ASP A 17 -12.28 -6.97 4.22
C ASP A 17 -11.33 -6.95 3.01
N ALA A 18 -11.81 -6.50 1.84
CA ALA A 18 -10.99 -6.42 0.62
C ALA A 18 -9.95 -5.29 0.70
N GLN A 19 -10.30 -4.18 1.34
CA GLN A 19 -9.37 -3.07 1.61
C GLN A 19 -8.33 -3.45 2.66
N LEU A 20 -8.72 -4.23 3.67
CA LEU A 20 -7.82 -4.81 4.65
C LEU A 20 -6.86 -5.82 4.00
N ASP A 21 -7.32 -6.67 3.08
CA ASP A 21 -6.41 -7.55 2.31
C ASP A 21 -5.41 -6.70 1.52
N LEU A 22 -5.83 -5.61 0.87
CA LEU A 22 -4.88 -4.72 0.18
C LEU A 22 -3.87 -4.10 1.16
N TYR A 23 -4.32 -3.60 2.30
CA TYR A 23 -3.47 -3.04 3.35
C TYR A 23 -2.42 -4.04 3.84
N ASP A 24 -2.84 -5.26 4.19
CA ASP A 24 -1.93 -6.31 4.68
C ASP A 24 -0.86 -6.64 3.62
N ARG A 25 -1.24 -6.78 2.33
CA ARG A 25 -0.27 -7.08 1.26
C ARG A 25 0.71 -5.92 1.03
N MET A 26 0.28 -4.67 1.20
CA MET A 26 1.15 -3.50 1.10
C MET A 26 2.13 -3.43 2.28
N GLY A 27 1.69 -3.84 3.47
CA GLY A 27 2.55 -4.01 4.65
C GLY A 27 3.59 -5.12 4.45
N GLU A 28 3.20 -6.27 3.92
CA GLU A 28 4.13 -7.38 3.61
C GLU A 28 5.23 -6.95 2.64
N ILE A 29 4.94 -6.08 1.67
CA ILE A 29 5.97 -5.51 0.77
C ILE A 29 6.97 -4.66 1.56
N SER A 30 6.49 -3.87 2.52
CA SER A 30 7.33 -3.05 3.39
C SER A 30 8.19 -3.92 4.33
N GLU A 31 7.65 -5.00 4.89
CA GLU A 31 8.41 -5.92 5.73
C GLU A 31 9.47 -6.70 4.93
N ASP A 32 9.15 -7.18 3.73
CA ASP A 32 10.09 -7.94 2.88
C ASP A 32 11.22 -7.05 2.32
N GLY A 33 10.90 -5.79 2.03
CA GLY A 33 11.81 -4.80 1.46
C GLY A 33 12.65 -4.03 2.49
N PHE A 34 12.08 -3.77 3.67
CA PHE A 34 12.64 -2.83 4.65
C PHE A 34 12.62 -3.32 6.10
N CYS A 35 12.11 -4.53 6.37
CA CYS A 35 11.92 -5.06 7.74
C CYS A 35 11.10 -4.13 8.65
N ALA A 36 10.17 -3.36 8.08
CA ALA A 36 9.30 -2.43 8.82
C ALA A 36 7.86 -2.56 8.32
N GLY A 37 6.89 -2.57 9.25
CA GLY A 37 5.47 -2.82 8.93
C GLY A 37 4.87 -1.85 7.90
N TRP A 38 5.07 -0.55 8.07
CA TRP A 38 4.66 0.48 7.10
C TRP A 38 5.62 1.67 7.18
N ILE A 39 6.33 1.97 6.09
CA ILE A 39 7.19 3.15 6.01
C ILE A 39 6.42 4.30 5.35
N ASP A 40 6.67 5.52 5.81
CA ASP A 40 6.14 6.72 5.18
C ASP A 40 6.47 6.75 3.68
N GLY A 41 5.44 6.91 2.84
CA GLY A 41 5.62 6.90 1.38
C GLY A 41 5.67 5.51 0.73
N ASN A 42 5.46 4.43 1.49
CA ASN A 42 5.41 3.06 0.94
C ASN A 42 4.31 2.92 -0.12
N GLU A 43 3.13 3.51 0.10
CA GLU A 43 2.01 3.46 -0.84
C GLU A 43 2.34 4.10 -2.20
N TYR A 44 3.10 5.20 -2.20
CA TYR A 44 3.55 5.89 -3.40
C TYR A 44 4.66 5.10 -4.09
N SER A 45 5.56 4.50 -3.31
CA SER A 45 6.67 3.69 -3.82
C SER A 45 6.17 2.41 -4.50
N ILE A 46 5.23 1.69 -3.88
CA ILE A 46 4.57 0.51 -4.46
C ILE A 46 3.84 0.90 -5.74
N TRP A 47 3.07 1.98 -5.71
CA TRP A 47 2.34 2.45 -6.90
C TRP A 47 3.28 2.86 -8.04
N HIS A 48 4.38 3.54 -7.72
CA HIS A 48 5.40 3.89 -8.70
C HIS A 48 6.03 2.62 -9.32
N ALA A 49 6.38 1.62 -8.50
CA ALA A 49 6.93 0.36 -8.97
C ALA A 49 5.96 -0.42 -9.88
N LEU A 50 4.65 -0.34 -9.62
CA LEU A 50 3.63 -0.94 -10.49
C LEU A 50 3.54 -0.30 -11.87
N ASN A 51 3.71 1.02 -11.97
CA ASN A 51 3.51 1.77 -13.21
C ASN A 51 4.79 1.97 -14.03
N HIS A 52 5.93 2.11 -13.36
CA HIS A 52 7.21 2.43 -13.99
C HIS A 52 8.25 1.32 -13.83
N GLY A 53 7.91 0.24 -13.11
CA GLY A 53 8.84 -0.81 -12.72
C GLY A 53 9.65 -0.45 -11.48
N ASP A 54 10.16 -1.47 -10.81
CA ASP A 54 11.05 -1.31 -9.66
C ASP A 54 12.42 -0.81 -10.13
N SER A 55 12.60 0.50 -10.10
CA SER A 55 13.81 1.18 -10.54
C SER A 55 14.66 1.68 -9.38
N SER A 56 14.33 1.35 -8.12
CA SER A 56 15.08 1.85 -6.98
C SER A 56 16.42 1.09 -6.83
N PRO A 57 17.57 1.75 -6.95
CA PRO A 57 18.86 1.16 -6.59
C PRO A 57 19.07 1.08 -5.07
N SER A 58 18.18 1.73 -4.30
CA SER A 58 18.29 1.94 -2.85
C SER A 58 17.45 0.96 -2.02
N HIS A 59 16.52 0.25 -2.65
CA HIS A 59 15.59 -0.65 -1.96
C HIS A 59 15.85 -2.09 -2.37
N ARG A 60 15.65 -3.01 -1.41
CA ARG A 60 15.61 -4.42 -1.73
C ARG A 60 14.46 -4.62 -2.74
N ARG A 61 14.76 -5.28 -3.86
CA ARG A 61 13.80 -5.49 -4.97
C ARG A 61 12.45 -5.96 -4.42
N MET A 62 11.39 -5.21 -4.71
CA MET A 62 10.04 -5.55 -4.27
C MET A 62 9.60 -6.88 -4.89
N SER A 63 8.93 -7.72 -4.11
CA SER A 63 8.42 -9.02 -4.59
C SER A 63 7.41 -8.83 -5.73
N PRO A 64 7.70 -9.31 -6.97
CA PRO A 64 6.78 -9.17 -8.10
C PRO A 64 5.43 -9.87 -7.88
N ARG A 65 5.42 -10.92 -7.03
CA ARG A 65 4.20 -11.65 -6.68
C ARG A 65 3.27 -10.78 -5.81
N LEU A 66 3.83 -10.08 -4.83
CA LEU A 66 3.07 -9.18 -3.96
C LEU A 66 2.59 -7.95 -4.74
N LEU A 67 3.45 -7.35 -5.57
CA LEU A 67 3.07 -6.26 -6.47
C LEU A 67 1.87 -6.64 -7.35
N ARG A 68 1.94 -7.80 -8.01
CA ARG A 68 0.83 -8.30 -8.83
C ARG A 68 -0.45 -8.51 -8.01
N ARG A 69 -0.33 -8.98 -6.76
CA ARG A 69 -1.48 -9.17 -5.87
C ARG A 69 -2.12 -7.84 -5.50
N CYS A 70 -1.33 -6.83 -5.12
CA CYS A 70 -1.82 -5.48 -4.85
C CYS A 70 -2.51 -4.87 -6.07
N GLN A 71 -1.94 -5.03 -7.27
CA GLN A 71 -2.55 -4.55 -8.51
C GLN A 71 -3.93 -5.18 -8.78
N LEU A 72 -4.06 -6.49 -8.56
CA LEU A 72 -5.32 -7.20 -8.75
C LEU A 72 -6.38 -6.74 -7.74
N LEU A 73 -6.02 -6.64 -6.47
CA LEU A 73 -6.92 -6.19 -5.41
C LEU A 73 -7.37 -4.75 -5.64
N CYS A 74 -6.43 -3.86 -5.95
CA CYS A 74 -6.70 -2.47 -6.28
C CYS A 74 -7.71 -2.31 -7.42
N ARG A 75 -7.56 -3.09 -8.49
CA ARG A 75 -8.49 -3.09 -9.61
C ARG A 75 -9.88 -3.59 -9.20
N ASP A 76 -9.93 -4.61 -8.35
CA ASP A 76 -11.18 -5.21 -7.87
C ASP A 76 -11.97 -4.25 -6.97
N ILE A 77 -11.29 -3.60 -6.03
CA ILE A 77 -11.91 -2.65 -5.09
C ILE A 77 -12.05 -1.23 -5.66
N GLY A 78 -11.43 -0.94 -6.81
CA GLY A 78 -11.50 0.36 -7.46
C GLY A 78 -10.80 1.49 -6.70
N GLY A 79 -9.69 1.19 -6.00
CA GLY A 79 -8.96 2.21 -5.23
C GLY A 79 -7.70 1.68 -4.56
N TRP A 80 -7.13 2.49 -3.67
CA TRP A 80 -5.82 2.25 -3.05
C TRP A 80 -5.81 2.63 -1.57
N ILE A 81 -4.89 2.04 -0.82
CA ILE A 81 -4.67 2.39 0.59
C ILE A 81 -3.51 3.37 0.70
N TYR A 82 -3.72 4.44 1.45
CA TYR A 82 -2.69 5.44 1.74
C TYR A 82 -2.65 5.73 3.24
N TRP A 83 -1.53 6.29 3.70
CA TRP A 83 -1.36 6.65 5.10
C TRP A 83 -1.57 8.15 5.32
N ALA A 84 -2.42 8.51 6.27
CA ALA A 84 -2.57 9.89 6.78
C ALA A 84 -2.38 9.91 8.30
N ASP A 85 -3.45 9.68 9.06
CA ASP A 85 -3.44 9.45 10.52
C ASP A 85 -3.70 7.96 10.85
N GLY A 86 -3.36 7.09 9.89
CA GLY A 86 -3.73 5.68 9.82
C GLY A 86 -4.07 5.29 8.37
N PRO A 87 -4.32 4.00 8.09
CA PRO A 87 -4.62 3.55 6.74
C PRO A 87 -6.01 4.04 6.33
N GLN A 88 -6.08 4.71 5.18
CA GLN A 88 -7.32 5.22 4.60
C GLN A 88 -7.48 4.68 3.19
N PHE A 89 -8.73 4.49 2.76
CA PHE A 89 -9.04 4.10 1.39
C PHE A 89 -9.32 5.32 0.53
N ALA A 90 -8.58 5.48 -0.55
CA ALA A 90 -8.87 6.44 -1.60
C ALA A 90 -9.47 5.70 -2.81
N PRO A 91 -10.66 6.10 -3.30
CA PRO A 91 -11.14 5.69 -4.61
C PRO A 91 -10.12 6.02 -5.70
N MET A 92 -10.07 5.23 -6.77
CA MET A 92 -9.01 5.31 -7.79
C MET A 92 -8.77 6.72 -8.31
N ALA A 93 -9.83 7.47 -8.64
CA ALA A 93 -9.69 8.84 -9.16
C ALA A 93 -9.02 9.78 -8.15
N GLN A 94 -9.35 9.64 -6.86
CA GLN A 94 -8.73 10.42 -5.79
C GLN A 94 -7.27 10.01 -5.62
N TRP A 95 -6.98 8.72 -5.60
CA TRP A 95 -5.62 8.21 -5.48
C TRP A 95 -4.71 8.70 -6.61
N LEU A 96 -5.19 8.64 -7.86
CA LEU A 96 -4.45 9.13 -9.02
C LEU A 96 -4.10 10.62 -8.90
N ALA A 97 -5.05 11.45 -8.48
CA ALA A 97 -4.80 12.88 -8.25
C ALA A 97 -3.76 13.13 -7.14
N MET A 98 -3.81 12.36 -6.05
CA MET A 98 -2.83 12.42 -4.97
C MET A 98 -1.43 11.99 -5.46
N PHE A 99 -1.36 10.90 -6.22
CA PHE A 99 -0.10 10.40 -6.77
C PHE A 99 0.53 11.39 -7.75
N GLU A 100 -0.25 12.02 -8.63
CA GLU A 100 0.24 13.07 -9.53
C GLU A 100 0.79 14.29 -8.77
N ALA A 101 0.13 14.71 -7.69
CA ALA A 101 0.61 15.80 -6.84
C ALA A 101 1.93 15.44 -6.14
N TRP A 102 2.05 14.20 -5.66
CA TRP A 102 3.27 13.67 -5.07
C TRP A 102 4.41 13.61 -6.11
N GLN A 103 4.17 13.08 -7.31
CA GLN A 103 5.17 13.03 -8.39
C GLN A 103 5.71 14.41 -8.76
N LYS A 104 4.84 15.43 -8.86
CA LYS A 104 5.24 16.82 -9.10
C LYS A 104 6.13 17.37 -7.98
N SER A 105 5.92 16.92 -6.75
CA SER A 105 6.72 17.32 -5.58
C SER A 105 8.09 16.65 -5.56
N GLN A 106 8.18 15.39 -6.01
CA GLN A 106 9.46 14.68 -6.19
C GLN A 106 10.29 15.22 -7.37
N SER A 107 9.64 15.80 -8.38
CA SER A 107 10.29 16.32 -9.60
C SER A 107 10.84 17.75 -9.47
N LYS A 108 10.63 18.43 -8.33
CA LYS A 108 11.24 19.74 -8.09
C LYS A 108 12.73 19.54 -7.78
N PRO A 109 13.66 20.08 -8.59
CA PRO A 109 15.07 20.06 -8.24
C PRO A 109 15.26 20.88 -6.96
N LYS A 110 16.02 20.31 -6.02
CA LYS A 110 16.54 21.03 -4.85
C LYS A 110 17.65 21.99 -5.26
#